data_AF-A0A353IM64-F1
#
_entry.id   AF-A0A353IM64-F1
#
_cell.length_a   1.000
_cell.length_b   1.000
_cell.length_c   1.000
_cell.angle_alpha   90.00
_cell.angle_beta   90.00
_cell.angle_gamma   90.00
#
_symmetry.space_group_name_H-M   'P 1'
#
loop_
_entity.id
_entity.type
_entity.pdbx_description
1 polymer ?
#
loop_
_entity_poly.entity_id
_entity_poly.type
_entity_poly.pdbx_seq_one_letter_code
_entity_poly.pdbx_strand_id
1 'polypeptide(L)'
;MSTEIGTELHGSDDGDAQKQAALQYIIDAWEDALHDGIEPEMLANAALFVALTDLIEVYGEDAVADMTSRLPRRIHHGEFTLRRTAQ
;
A
#
# COMPACT_ATOMS: atom_id res chain seq x y z
N MET A 1 -18.71 0.48 45.32
CA MET A 1 -17.55 -0.31 44.86
C MET A 1 -18.09 -1.37 43.92
N SER A 2 -18.26 -1.00 42.64
CA SER A 2 -18.60 -1.93 41.57
C SER A 2 -17.82 -1.47 40.35
N THR A 3 -16.89 -2.32 39.94
CA THR A 3 -15.87 -2.09 38.93
C THR A 3 -16.51 -1.91 37.55
N GLU A 4 -16.31 -0.76 36.92
CA GLU A 4 -16.47 -0.59 35.48
C GLU A 4 -15.30 -1.32 34.79
N ILE A 5 -15.52 -2.60 34.48
CA ILE A 5 -14.69 -3.34 33.51
C ILE A 5 -15.06 -2.80 32.13
N GLY A 6 -14.40 -1.72 31.73
CA GLY A 6 -14.52 -1.10 30.42
C GLY A 6 -13.12 -0.90 29.85
N THR A 7 -12.41 -1.99 29.58
CA THR A 7 -11.05 -1.90 29.02
C THR A 7 -10.83 -3.05 28.05
N GLU A 8 -10.65 -2.66 26.79
CA GLU A 8 -9.84 -3.31 25.76
C GLU A 8 -10.42 -4.49 24.97
N LEU A 9 -11.19 -4.17 23.92
CA LEU A 9 -11.34 -5.04 22.72
C LEU A 9 -11.28 -4.26 21.38
N HIS A 10 -10.61 -3.10 21.30
CA HIS A 10 -10.62 -2.26 20.07
C HIS A 10 -9.46 -2.48 19.08
N GLY A 11 -8.51 -3.36 19.38
CA GLY A 11 -7.25 -3.42 18.63
C GLY A 11 -7.29 -3.97 17.20
N SER A 12 -8.38 -4.63 16.77
CA SER A 12 -8.48 -5.21 15.42
C SER A 12 -9.19 -4.32 14.40
N ASP A 13 -10.17 -3.52 14.85
CA ASP A 13 -10.96 -2.63 13.96
C ASP A 13 -10.15 -1.39 13.55
N ASP A 14 -9.33 -0.88 14.47
CA ASP A 14 -8.47 0.29 14.24
C ASP A 14 -7.42 0.04 13.14
N GLY A 15 -6.85 -1.17 13.07
CA GLY A 15 -5.84 -1.53 12.07
C GLY A 15 -6.42 -1.63 10.66
N ASP A 16 -7.59 -2.23 10.52
CA ASP A 16 -8.30 -2.32 9.25
C ASP A 16 -8.81 -0.94 8.79
N ALA A 17 -9.30 -0.11 9.73
CA ALA A 17 -9.68 1.28 9.48
C ALA A 17 -8.48 2.13 9.02
N GLN A 18 -7.32 2.00 9.68
CA GLN A 18 -6.10 2.72 9.30
C GLN A 18 -5.62 2.31 7.91
N LYS A 19 -5.65 1.00 7.60
CA LYS A 19 -5.30 0.50 6.28
C LYS A 19 -6.23 1.03 5.20
N GLN A 20 -7.54 1.03 5.45
CA GLN A 20 -8.53 1.56 4.51
C GLN A 20 -8.35 3.07 4.30
N ALA A 21 -8.10 3.83 5.36
CA ALA A 21 -7.83 5.26 5.28
C ALA A 21 -6.57 5.55 4.44
N ALA A 22 -5.48 4.83 4.68
CA ALA A 22 -4.24 4.98 3.90
C ALA A 22 -4.46 4.70 2.41
N LEU A 23 -5.24 3.68 2.06
CA LEU A 23 -5.60 3.39 0.67
C LEU A 23 -6.41 4.53 0.06
N GLN A 24 -7.38 5.07 0.79
CA GLN A 24 -8.19 6.19 0.29
C GLN A 24 -7.33 7.43 0.05
N TYR A 25 -6.41 7.78 0.97
CA TYR A 25 -5.48 8.89 0.76
C TYR A 25 -4.65 8.75 -0.52
N ILE A 26 -4.19 7.52 -0.82
CA ILE A 26 -3.43 7.27 -2.04
C ILE A 26 -4.32 7.40 -3.28
N ILE A 27 -5.56 6.90 -3.23
CA ILE A 27 -6.52 7.02 -4.34
C ILE A 27 -6.84 8.48 -4.63
N ASP A 28 -7.15 9.27 -3.60
CA ASP A 28 -7.49 10.69 -3.73
C ASP A 28 -6.30 11.47 -4.34
N ALA A 29 -5.08 11.23 -3.81
CA ALA A 29 -3.86 11.83 -4.37
C ALA A 29 -3.62 11.40 -5.84
N TRP A 30 -4.03 10.19 -6.21
CA TRP A 30 -3.95 9.71 -7.59
C TRP A 30 -4.90 10.48 -8.50
N GLU A 31 -6.15 10.65 -8.07
CA GLU A 31 -7.16 11.38 -8.83
C GLU A 31 -6.76 12.85 -9.05
N ASP A 32 -6.24 13.51 -8.01
CA ASP A 32 -5.75 14.88 -8.07
C ASP A 32 -4.57 15.02 -9.06
N ALA A 33 -3.60 14.11 -8.99
CA ALA A 33 -2.45 14.12 -9.90
C ALA A 33 -2.87 13.94 -11.36
N LEU A 34 -3.85 13.06 -11.63
CA LEU A 34 -4.40 12.91 -12.98
C LEU A 34 -5.17 14.15 -13.44
N HIS A 35 -5.88 14.82 -12.53
CA HIS A 35 -6.56 16.08 -12.81
C HIS A 35 -5.58 17.20 -13.21
N ASP A 36 -4.42 17.24 -12.55
CA ASP A 36 -3.32 18.17 -12.85
C ASP A 36 -2.56 17.84 -14.15
N GLY A 37 -2.92 16.75 -14.84
CA GLY A 37 -2.34 16.33 -16.11
C GLY A 37 -1.04 15.54 -15.97
N ILE A 38 -0.77 14.97 -14.79
CA ILE A 38 0.36 14.05 -14.60
C ILE A 38 0.04 12.72 -15.26
N GLU A 39 0.97 12.22 -16.08
CA GLU A 39 0.81 10.92 -16.73
C GLU A 39 0.77 9.78 -15.70
N PRO A 40 -0.18 8.83 -15.79
CA PRO A 40 -0.34 7.73 -14.82
C PRO A 40 0.93 6.91 -14.63
N GLU A 41 1.70 6.70 -15.71
CA GLU A 41 2.97 5.96 -15.67
C GLU A 41 4.04 6.71 -14.86
N MET A 42 4.12 8.04 -15.02
CA MET A 42 5.05 8.87 -14.27
C MET A 42 4.72 8.84 -12.78
N LEU A 43 3.43 8.97 -12.45
CA LEU A 43 2.96 8.91 -11.07
C LEU A 43 3.24 7.55 -10.42
N ALA A 44 3.00 6.45 -11.16
CA ALA A 44 3.30 5.10 -10.68
C ALA A 44 4.79 4.90 -10.37
N ASN A 45 5.67 5.39 -11.25
CA ASN A 45 7.13 5.31 -11.03
C ASN A 45 7.56 6.15 -9.81
N ALA A 46 7.03 7.35 -9.66
CA ALA A 46 7.30 8.20 -8.50
C ALA A 46 6.82 7.55 -7.19
N ALA A 47 5.61 6.99 -7.17
CA ALA A 47 5.07 6.29 -6.01
C ALA A 47 5.91 5.07 -5.64
N LEU A 48 6.38 4.29 -6.62
CA LEU A 48 7.27 3.16 -6.38
C LEU A 48 8.60 3.61 -5.74
N PHE A 49 9.18 4.70 -6.23
CA PHE A 49 10.41 5.25 -5.68
C PHE A 49 10.24 5.68 -4.22
N VAL A 50 9.18 6.43 -3.91
CA VAL A 50 8.87 6.87 -2.54
C VAL A 50 8.64 5.66 -1.63
N ALA A 51 7.79 4.73 -2.05
CA ALA A 51 7.48 3.53 -1.27
C ALA A 51 8.74 2.70 -0.97
N LEU A 52 9.63 2.49 -1.95
CA LEU A 52 10.87 1.75 -1.73
C LEU A 52 11.83 2.50 -0.82
N THR A 53 11.92 3.83 -0.94
CA THR A 53 12.77 4.67 -0.09
C THR A 53 12.34 4.57 1.38
N ASP A 54 11.04 4.73 1.66
CA ASP A 54 10.50 4.63 3.01
C ASP A 54 10.72 3.22 3.59
N LEU A 55 10.48 2.18 2.79
CA LEU A 55 10.71 0.80 3.23
C LEU A 55 12.20 0.53 3.53
N ILE A 56 13.12 1.08 2.73
CA ILE A 56 14.56 0.95 2.96
C ILE A 56 14.99 1.70 4.22
N GLU A 57 14.42 2.87 4.49
CA GLU A 57 14.69 3.63 5.72
C GLU A 57 14.27 2.85 6.97
N VAL A 58 13.12 2.15 6.91
CA VAL A 58 12.58 1.39 8.04
C VAL A 58 13.26 0.02 8.23
N TYR A 59 13.53 -0.69 7.13
CA TYR A 59 13.93 -2.11 7.17
C TYR A 59 15.35 -2.39 6.68
N GLY A 60 15.98 -1.45 5.99
CA GLY A 60 17.30 -1.61 5.36
C GLY A 60 17.25 -2.22 3.96
N GLU A 61 18.31 -1.98 3.18
CA GLU A 61 18.41 -2.36 1.77
C GLU A 61 18.27 -3.87 1.53
N ASP A 62 18.97 -4.70 2.31
CA ASP A 62 18.96 -6.16 2.14
C ASP A 62 17.57 -6.78 2.39
N ALA A 63 16.86 -6.28 3.40
CA ALA A 63 15.52 -6.78 3.73
C ALA A 63 14.50 -6.42 2.64
N VAL A 64 14.58 -5.20 2.10
CA VAL A 64 13.71 -4.75 1.02
C VAL A 64 14.07 -5.45 -0.30
N ALA A 65 15.35 -5.74 -0.55
CA ALA A 65 15.79 -6.54 -1.69
C ALA A 65 15.21 -7.96 -1.64
N ASP A 66 15.24 -8.63 -0.48
CA ASP A 66 14.59 -9.95 -0.34
C ASP A 66 13.07 -9.86 -0.51
N MET A 67 12.43 -8.84 0.07
CA MET A 67 10.99 -8.61 -0.07
C MET A 67 10.57 -8.46 -1.54
N THR A 68 11.32 -7.65 -2.29
CA THR A 68 11.02 -7.31 -3.69
C THR A 68 11.43 -8.41 -4.68
N SER A 69 12.33 -9.33 -4.29
CA SER A 69 12.75 -10.47 -5.12
C SER A 69 11.57 -11.35 -5.61
N ARG A 70 10.46 -11.33 -4.87
CA ARG A 70 9.24 -12.10 -5.20
C ARG A 70 8.33 -11.39 -6.19
N LEU A 71 8.50 -10.08 -6.42
CA LEU A 71 7.64 -9.29 -7.30
C LEU A 71 7.59 -9.79 -8.75
N PRO A 72 8.71 -10.15 -9.42
CA PRO A 72 8.67 -10.65 -10.79
C PRO A 72 7.75 -11.88 -10.92
N ARG A 73 7.85 -12.82 -9.96
CA ARG A 73 6.97 -13.99 -9.92
C ARG A 73 5.50 -13.56 -9.81
N ARG A 74 5.17 -12.69 -8.86
CA ARG A 74 3.80 -12.21 -8.63
C ARG A 74 3.21 -11.51 -9.87
N ILE A 75 4.03 -10.70 -10.56
CA ILE A 75 3.67 -10.05 -11.83
C ILE A 75 3.35 -11.09 -12.90
N HIS A 76 4.22 -12.08 -13.11
CA HIS A 76 3.99 -13.14 -14.10
C HIS A 76 2.78 -14.03 -13.77
N HIS A 77 2.46 -14.18 -12.49
CA HIS A 77 1.24 -14.86 -12.04
C HIS A 77 -0.03 -14.01 -12.21
N GLY A 78 0.10 -12.73 -12.61
CA GLY A 78 -1.02 -11.83 -12.85
C GLY A 78 -1.63 -11.23 -11.59
N GLU A 79 -0.95 -11.27 -10.45
CA GLU A 79 -1.49 -10.74 -9.17
C GLU A 79 -1.82 -9.24 -9.23
N PHE A 80 -1.15 -8.49 -10.10
CA PHE A 80 -1.37 -7.06 -10.30
C PHE A 80 -2.18 -6.75 -11.56
N THR A 81 -2.62 -7.78 -12.30
CA THR A 81 -3.43 -7.62 -13.49
C THR A 81 -4.92 -7.66 -13.12
N LEU A 82 -5.49 -6.49 -12.87
CA LEU A 82 -6.91 -6.33 -12.48
C LEU A 82 -7.90 -6.79 -13.57
N ARG A 83 -7.44 -6.87 -14.82
CA ARG A 83 -8.20 -7.44 -15.94
C ARG A 83 -7.43 -8.59 -16.56
N ARG A 84 -7.53 -9.80 -15.97
CA ARG A 84 -7.18 -11.02 -16.70
C ARG A 84 -8.19 -11.16 -17.83
N THR A 85 -7.87 -10.68 -19.02
CA THR A 85 -8.62 -11.06 -20.22
C THR A 85 -8.53 -12.57 -20.29
N ALA A 86 -9.68 -13.26 -20.20
CA ALA A 86 -9.73 -14.68 -20.53
C ALA A 86 -9.24 -14.80 -21.97
N GLN A 87 -8.01 -15.26 -22.15
CA GLN A 87 -7.51 -15.74 -23.43
C GLN A 87 -7.74 -17.24 -23.52
#